data_AF-A0A8C6NTM0-F1
#
_entry.id   AF-A0A8C6NTM0-F1
#
_cell.length_a   1.000
_cell.length_b   1.000
_cell.length_c   1.000
_cell.angle_alpha   90.00
_cell.angle_beta   90.00
_cell.angle_gamma   90.00
#
_symmetry.space_group_name_H-M   'P 1'
#
loop_
_entity.id
_entity.type
_entity.pdbx_description
1 polymer ?
#
loop_
_entity_poly.entity_id
_entity_poly.type
_entity_poly.pdbx_seq_one_letter_code
_entity_poly.pdbx_strand_id
1 'polypeptide(L)'
;VGVLAVTVVVVATIAFIFYRQNRKDRLLRKRWSHINPDLISLLEDSELNVISLKVIAMEAPLSIVNLKELKNSDGNFNKTQRIELNALLHIDYYNLTKFYGTVKFDEGVFGVFEYGERGCLRHVLNDKVSYPEETFMDWEFKISVMYDIAKGMSYLHASSIQVHGRLKSTNCVVDNRMVVKITDFGCNAFLSSSKDLWTAPEHLRNQDTSQKGDVYSFAIISQEIILRKSTFYTQSCCDRSEKLSRVMTSCLRPDLNFETASEKELEVIINVCWDEDPEKRPDFKKVENCLGKAISKIHNQDESYMDNMIRRLQMYSRNLEHLVEERTALYKAERDRADCLNFMLLPGPVVKSLKETGVVEPELYDEVTIYFSDIVGFTTLCQYSTPMEVVDMLNDIYKGFDSIVDHHDVYKVETIGDAYMVASGLPKRNGNRHAVDICRMALDILAFMGTFQLRHLPGIPVWIRIGVHSGPCAAGVVGMKMPRYCLFGDTVNTASRMESTGHPLRIHVSEPTINILQRTDCKFEYEIRGETFLKGKGTETTYWLTGETGEDYDLPTPPTTENFQRLQQDLAHMILACLERRSRLSVRRKKTHPSHRQEDDEDPESGVESESSHPEYLHLATVDNTLSTFL
;
A
#
# COMPACT_ATOMS: atom_id res chain seq x y z
N VAL A 1 -39.62 -83.33 -24.20
CA VAL A 1 -39.23 -82.32 -25.22
C VAL A 1 -39.78 -80.92 -24.91
N GLY A 2 -41.06 -80.77 -24.53
CA GLY A 2 -41.67 -79.45 -24.27
C GLY A 2 -41.05 -78.62 -23.13
N VAL A 3 -40.69 -79.22 -22.00
CA VAL A 3 -40.15 -78.49 -20.82
C VAL A 3 -38.76 -77.89 -21.09
N LEU A 4 -37.91 -78.60 -21.85
CA LEU A 4 -36.58 -78.14 -22.24
C LEU A 4 -36.64 -76.97 -23.25
N ALA A 5 -37.66 -76.94 -24.11
CA ALA A 5 -37.84 -75.83 -25.05
C ALA A 5 -38.24 -74.54 -24.33
N VAL A 6 -39.11 -74.64 -23.33
CA VAL A 6 -39.57 -73.47 -22.55
C VAL A 6 -38.44 -72.88 -21.72
N THR A 7 -37.63 -73.70 -21.05
CA THR A 7 -36.50 -73.20 -20.26
C THR A 7 -35.43 -72.50 -21.11
N VAL A 8 -35.13 -73.03 -22.30
CA VAL A 8 -34.18 -72.39 -23.24
C VAL A 8 -34.71 -71.03 -23.72
N VAL A 9 -36.01 -70.90 -24.00
CA VAL A 9 -36.61 -69.61 -24.41
C VAL A 9 -36.60 -68.60 -23.26
N VAL A 10 -36.88 -69.02 -22.02
CA VAL A 10 -36.82 -68.13 -20.84
C VAL A 10 -35.38 -67.66 -20.56
N VAL A 11 -34.39 -68.56 -20.62
CA VAL A 11 -32.98 -68.18 -20.42
C VAL A 11 -32.51 -67.26 -21.55
N ALA A 12 -32.88 -67.53 -22.80
CA ALA A 12 -32.52 -66.69 -23.94
C ALA A 12 -33.17 -65.30 -23.87
N THR A 13 -34.43 -65.21 -23.41
CA THR A 13 -35.12 -63.92 -23.23
C THR A 13 -34.53 -63.12 -22.07
N ILE A 14 -34.21 -63.74 -20.94
CA ILE A 14 -33.51 -63.07 -19.82
C ILE A 14 -32.12 -62.59 -20.28
N ALA A 15 -31.35 -63.44 -20.97
CA ALA A 15 -30.04 -63.07 -21.51
C ALA A 15 -30.14 -61.93 -22.54
N PHE A 16 -31.18 -61.91 -23.37
CA PHE A 16 -31.43 -60.84 -24.34
C PHE A 16 -31.85 -59.52 -23.67
N ILE A 17 -32.68 -59.58 -22.62
CA ILE A 17 -33.03 -58.41 -21.80
C ILE A 17 -31.78 -57.85 -21.12
N PHE A 18 -30.98 -58.73 -20.50
CA PHE A 18 -29.73 -58.35 -19.86
C PHE A 18 -28.76 -57.75 -20.88
N TYR A 19 -28.61 -58.35 -22.07
CA TYR A 19 -27.80 -57.82 -23.17
C TYR A 19 -28.30 -56.46 -23.65
N ARG A 20 -29.63 -56.27 -23.77
CA ARG A 20 -30.23 -55.02 -24.23
C ARG A 20 -30.14 -53.91 -23.19
N GLN A 21 -30.30 -54.23 -21.89
CA GLN A 21 -30.01 -53.33 -20.78
C GLN A 21 -28.53 -52.96 -20.76
N ASN A 22 -27.62 -53.94 -20.77
CA ASN A 22 -26.18 -53.68 -20.78
C ASN A 22 -25.74 -52.89 -22.03
N ARG A 23 -26.40 -53.10 -23.19
CA ARG A 23 -26.17 -52.32 -24.41
C ARG A 23 -26.69 -50.88 -24.28
N LYS A 24 -27.86 -50.67 -23.68
CA LYS A 24 -28.37 -49.33 -23.34
C LYS A 24 -27.46 -48.63 -22.33
N ASP A 25 -27.02 -49.31 -21.28
CA ASP A 25 -26.09 -48.76 -20.29
C ASP A 25 -24.72 -48.47 -20.91
N ARG A 26 -24.25 -49.29 -21.86
CA ARG A 26 -23.03 -49.02 -22.65
C ARG A 26 -23.19 -47.85 -23.62
N LEU A 27 -24.40 -47.53 -24.06
CA LEU A 27 -24.69 -46.37 -24.91
C LEU A 27 -24.87 -45.10 -24.06
N LEU A 28 -25.50 -45.20 -22.90
CA LEU A 28 -25.66 -44.12 -21.93
C LEU A 28 -24.31 -43.72 -21.33
N ARG A 29 -23.46 -44.68 -20.96
CA ARG A 29 -22.05 -44.46 -20.53
C ARG A 29 -21.16 -43.70 -21.53
N LYS A 30 -21.63 -43.47 -22.76
CA LYS A 30 -20.91 -42.75 -23.81
C LYS A 30 -21.43 -41.33 -24.06
N ARG A 31 -22.50 -40.89 -23.38
CA ARG A 31 -23.04 -39.53 -23.49
C ARG A 31 -22.55 -38.70 -22.30
N TRP A 32 -21.84 -37.62 -22.54
CA TRP A 32 -21.53 -36.60 -21.52
C TRP A 32 -22.02 -35.23 -22.03
N SER A 33 -22.20 -34.28 -21.13
CA SER A 33 -22.73 -32.94 -21.45
C SER A 33 -21.66 -32.07 -22.11
N HIS A 34 -22.02 -31.49 -23.25
CA HIS A 34 -21.34 -30.33 -23.81
C HIS A 34 -22.17 -29.09 -23.50
N ILE A 35 -21.56 -28.13 -22.82
CA ILE A 35 -22.18 -26.86 -22.46
C ILE A 35 -21.93 -25.88 -23.61
N ASN A 36 -22.97 -25.14 -24.02
CA ASN A 36 -22.82 -24.11 -25.04
C ASN A 36 -21.92 -22.97 -24.47
N PRO A 37 -20.83 -22.58 -25.15
CA PRO A 37 -19.99 -21.45 -24.75
C PRO A 37 -20.75 -20.16 -24.42
N ASP A 38 -21.87 -19.90 -25.10
CA ASP A 38 -22.69 -18.70 -24.88
C ASP A 38 -23.27 -18.59 -23.46
N LEU A 39 -23.36 -19.71 -22.75
CA LEU A 39 -23.89 -19.76 -21.38
C LEU A 39 -22.84 -19.38 -20.33
N ILE A 40 -21.60 -19.07 -20.74
CA ILE A 40 -20.46 -18.89 -19.86
C ILE A 40 -19.87 -17.47 -20.04
N SER A 41 -20.11 -16.56 -19.08
CA SER A 41 -19.62 -15.17 -19.12
C SER A 41 -18.43 -14.91 -18.18
N LEU A 42 -17.61 -13.91 -18.48
CA LEU A 42 -16.48 -13.52 -17.64
C LEU A 42 -16.97 -12.84 -16.34
N LEU A 43 -16.23 -13.03 -15.25
CA LEU A 43 -16.42 -12.23 -14.04
C LEU A 43 -15.65 -10.91 -14.22
N GLU A 44 -16.38 -9.80 -14.39
CA GLU A 44 -15.76 -8.46 -14.35
C GLU A 44 -15.25 -8.21 -12.92
N ASP A 45 -14.03 -7.68 -12.77
CA ASP A 45 -13.37 -7.27 -11.51
C ASP A 45 -12.49 -8.26 -10.71
N SER A 46 -11.65 -9.10 -11.35
CA SER A 46 -10.45 -9.57 -10.63
C SER A 46 -9.19 -9.60 -11.50
N GLU A 47 -8.22 -8.76 -11.15
CA GLU A 47 -6.88 -8.69 -11.76
C GLU A 47 -6.01 -9.94 -11.52
N LEU A 48 -6.58 -11.04 -11.02
CA LEU A 48 -5.86 -12.28 -10.71
C LEU A 48 -6.56 -13.46 -11.41
N ASN A 49 -6.05 -13.81 -12.60
CA ASN A 49 -6.35 -14.99 -13.42
C ASN A 49 -7.71 -15.00 -14.17
N VAL A 50 -7.71 -14.32 -15.31
CA VAL A 50 -8.78 -14.22 -16.34
C VAL A 50 -9.27 -15.58 -16.89
N ILE A 51 -8.56 -16.69 -16.67
CA ILE A 51 -8.82 -17.98 -17.35
C ILE A 51 -9.64 -18.97 -16.49
N SER A 52 -9.67 -18.80 -15.16
CA SER A 52 -10.12 -19.87 -14.27
C SER A 52 -11.58 -19.76 -13.81
N LEU A 53 -12.21 -18.59 -13.93
CA LEU A 53 -13.50 -18.30 -13.30
C LEU A 53 -14.47 -17.67 -14.28
N LYS A 54 -15.67 -18.27 -14.40
CA LYS A 54 -16.76 -17.75 -15.22
C LYS A 54 -18.11 -17.99 -14.57
N VAL A 55 -19.14 -17.25 -14.98
CA VAL A 55 -20.52 -17.42 -14.52
C VAL A 55 -21.32 -18.25 -15.52
N ILE A 56 -22.05 -19.26 -15.04
CA ILE A 56 -22.99 -20.02 -15.85
C ILE A 56 -24.42 -19.57 -15.57
N ALA A 57 -25.16 -19.23 -16.63
CA ALA A 57 -26.59 -18.97 -16.58
C ALA A 57 -27.36 -20.18 -17.15
N MET A 58 -28.00 -20.99 -16.29
CA MET A 58 -28.89 -22.09 -16.72
C MET A 58 -30.24 -21.99 -16.00
N GLU A 59 -31.22 -21.30 -16.57
CA GLU A 59 -32.66 -21.23 -16.17
C GLU A 59 -33.02 -21.03 -14.66
N ALA A 60 -32.05 -20.92 -13.74
CA ALA A 60 -32.08 -20.49 -12.33
C ALA A 60 -30.62 -20.48 -11.78
N PRO A 61 -30.35 -19.96 -10.57
CA PRO A 61 -29.43 -18.83 -10.33
C PRO A 61 -28.02 -18.95 -10.94
N LEU A 62 -27.47 -17.80 -11.31
CA LEU A 62 -26.09 -17.62 -11.76
C LEU A 62 -25.11 -18.30 -10.78
N SER A 63 -24.32 -19.24 -11.29
CA SER A 63 -23.35 -20.00 -10.50
C SER A 63 -21.94 -19.77 -11.01
N ILE A 64 -21.02 -19.42 -10.11
CA ILE A 64 -19.59 -19.29 -10.44
C ILE A 64 -19.01 -20.70 -10.61
N VAL A 65 -18.25 -20.91 -11.68
CA VAL A 65 -17.61 -22.19 -12.00
C VAL A 65 -16.11 -22.04 -12.20
N ASN A 66 -15.41 -23.14 -11.97
CA ASN A 66 -14.00 -23.26 -12.30
C ASN A 66 -13.84 -23.96 -13.67
N LEU A 67 -13.08 -23.33 -14.57
CA LEU A 67 -12.72 -23.92 -15.85
C LEU A 67 -11.32 -24.52 -15.80
N LYS A 68 -11.22 -25.78 -16.21
CA LYS A 68 -9.94 -26.50 -16.26
C LYS A 68 -9.66 -27.07 -17.63
N GLU A 69 -8.54 -26.68 -18.20
CA GLU A 69 -8.09 -27.16 -19.50
C GLU A 69 -7.85 -28.68 -19.49
N LEU A 70 -8.45 -29.37 -20.46
CA LEU A 70 -8.28 -30.80 -20.69
C LEU A 70 -7.19 -30.99 -21.77
N LYS A 71 -5.94 -31.15 -21.32
CA LYS A 71 -4.76 -31.27 -22.21
C LYS A 71 -4.91 -32.43 -23.19
N ASN A 72 -4.33 -32.25 -24.39
CA ASN A 72 -4.29 -33.24 -25.48
C ASN A 72 -5.68 -33.67 -25.99
N SER A 73 -6.66 -32.78 -26.00
CA SER A 73 -7.99 -33.07 -26.54
C SER A 73 -8.40 -32.08 -27.64
N ASP A 74 -8.46 -32.55 -28.89
CA ASP A 74 -8.99 -31.79 -30.04
C ASP A 74 -10.54 -31.64 -29.97
N GLY A 75 -11.13 -31.94 -28.81
CA GLY A 75 -12.58 -32.14 -28.61
C GLY A 75 -13.09 -33.53 -28.99
N ASN A 76 -12.25 -34.40 -29.57
CA ASN A 76 -12.64 -35.77 -29.94
C ASN A 76 -12.09 -36.80 -28.95
N PHE A 77 -12.74 -36.90 -27.78
CA PHE A 77 -12.34 -37.82 -26.72
C PHE A 77 -12.39 -39.30 -27.17
N ASN A 78 -11.40 -40.09 -26.75
CA ASN A 78 -11.37 -41.52 -27.01
C ASN A 78 -12.43 -42.26 -26.15
N LYS A 79 -12.70 -43.54 -26.44
CA LYS A 79 -13.76 -44.29 -25.74
C LYS A 79 -13.57 -44.36 -24.23
N THR A 80 -12.32 -44.42 -23.75
CA THR A 80 -11.99 -44.50 -22.31
C THR A 80 -12.25 -43.16 -21.63
N GLN A 81 -11.76 -42.07 -22.21
CA GLN A 81 -11.98 -40.70 -21.78
C GLN A 81 -13.47 -40.34 -21.67
N ARG A 82 -14.30 -40.80 -22.62
CA ARG A 82 -15.76 -40.58 -22.57
C ARG A 82 -16.43 -41.29 -21.40
N ILE A 83 -15.95 -42.48 -21.04
CA ILE A 83 -16.46 -43.24 -19.91
C ILE A 83 -16.08 -42.54 -18.60
N GLU A 84 -14.86 -42.01 -18.50
CA GLU A 84 -14.40 -41.23 -17.34
C GLU A 84 -15.20 -39.94 -17.15
N LEU A 85 -15.39 -39.15 -18.22
CA LEU A 85 -16.21 -37.92 -18.18
C LEU A 85 -17.67 -38.21 -17.81
N ASN A 86 -18.24 -39.31 -18.32
CA ASN A 86 -19.59 -39.72 -17.94
C ASN A 86 -19.67 -40.15 -16.47
N ALA A 87 -18.66 -40.87 -15.97
CA ALA A 87 -18.59 -41.23 -14.55
C ALA A 87 -18.52 -39.98 -13.65
N LEU A 88 -17.76 -38.95 -14.04
CA LEU A 88 -17.70 -37.67 -13.34
C LEU A 88 -19.05 -36.95 -13.30
N LEU A 89 -19.81 -36.98 -14.40
CA LEU A 89 -21.12 -36.31 -14.49
C LEU A 89 -22.16 -36.91 -13.52
N HIS A 90 -22.00 -38.18 -13.16
CA HIS A 90 -22.92 -38.89 -12.26
C HIS A 90 -22.53 -38.79 -10.78
N ILE A 91 -21.40 -38.15 -10.46
CA ILE A 91 -21.01 -37.91 -9.07
C ILE A 91 -21.70 -36.65 -8.56
N ASP A 92 -22.52 -36.85 -7.54
CA ASP A 92 -23.15 -35.77 -6.77
C ASP A 92 -23.03 -36.11 -5.29
N TYR A 93 -22.03 -35.51 -4.64
CA TYR A 93 -21.73 -35.76 -3.23
C TYR A 93 -21.20 -34.50 -2.56
N TYR A 94 -21.61 -34.25 -1.32
CA TYR A 94 -21.36 -32.99 -0.63
C TYR A 94 -19.87 -32.62 -0.49
N ASN A 95 -19.01 -33.62 -0.23
CA ASN A 95 -17.56 -33.42 -0.09
C ASN A 95 -16.77 -33.65 -1.40
N LEU A 96 -17.42 -33.71 -2.55
CA LEU A 96 -16.78 -33.78 -3.87
C LEU A 96 -17.27 -32.60 -4.73
N THR A 97 -16.41 -32.02 -5.55
CA THR A 97 -16.83 -30.97 -6.47
C THR A 97 -17.71 -31.54 -7.59
N LYS A 98 -18.79 -30.83 -7.92
CA LYS A 98 -19.68 -31.23 -9.01
C LYS A 98 -19.03 -30.96 -10.37
N PHE A 99 -19.07 -31.95 -11.26
CA PHE A 99 -18.70 -31.78 -12.66
C PHE A 99 -19.94 -31.51 -13.50
N TYR A 100 -19.99 -30.37 -14.17
CA TYR A 100 -21.15 -29.94 -14.96
C TYR A 100 -21.09 -30.41 -16.42
N GLY A 101 -19.88 -30.58 -16.96
CA GLY A 101 -19.67 -30.99 -18.34
C GLY A 101 -18.40 -30.40 -18.94
N THR A 102 -18.33 -30.43 -20.28
CA THR A 102 -17.22 -29.83 -21.03
C THR A 102 -17.70 -28.67 -21.88
N VAL A 103 -16.87 -27.65 -22.05
CA VAL A 103 -17.08 -26.53 -22.96
C VAL A 103 -15.89 -26.43 -23.92
N LYS A 104 -16.16 -26.06 -25.17
CA LYS A 104 -15.12 -25.85 -26.18
C LYS A 104 -15.05 -24.37 -26.53
N PHE A 105 -13.89 -23.75 -26.30
CA PHE A 105 -13.56 -22.42 -26.81
C PHE A 105 -12.57 -22.55 -27.97
N ASP A 106 -12.25 -21.44 -28.65
CA ASP A 106 -11.27 -21.42 -29.74
C ASP A 106 -9.86 -21.84 -29.27
N GLU A 107 -9.55 -21.59 -27.99
CA GLU A 107 -8.26 -21.88 -27.36
C GLU A 107 -8.11 -23.34 -26.90
N GLY A 108 -9.20 -24.10 -26.77
CA GLY A 108 -9.16 -25.47 -26.28
C GLY A 108 -10.47 -25.99 -25.67
N VAL A 109 -10.39 -27.18 -25.07
CA VAL A 109 -11.54 -27.83 -24.39
C VAL A 109 -11.33 -27.81 -22.89
N PHE A 110 -12.36 -27.38 -22.18
CA PHE A 110 -12.32 -27.18 -20.74
C PHE A 110 -13.39 -28.04 -20.04
N GLY A 111 -13.01 -28.64 -18.92
CA GLY A 111 -13.94 -29.20 -17.96
C GLY A 111 -14.51 -28.10 -17.07
N VAL A 112 -15.81 -28.16 -16.83
CA VAL A 112 -16.56 -27.20 -16.01
C VAL A 112 -16.83 -27.84 -14.64
N PHE A 113 -16.22 -27.27 -13.61
CA PHE A 113 -16.31 -27.77 -12.23
C PHE A 113 -16.94 -26.72 -11.32
N GLU A 114 -17.52 -27.18 -10.22
CA GLU A 114 -17.92 -26.32 -9.10
C GLU A 114 -16.73 -25.51 -8.56
N TYR A 115 -16.97 -24.22 -8.31
CA TYR A 115 -15.98 -23.32 -7.74
C TYR A 115 -15.99 -23.39 -6.21
N GLY A 116 -14.83 -23.59 -5.58
CA GLY A 116 -14.67 -23.43 -4.14
C GLY A 116 -14.35 -21.98 -3.79
N GLU A 117 -15.30 -21.30 -3.14
CA GLU A 117 -15.28 -19.84 -2.99
C GLU A 117 -14.14 -19.32 -2.11
N ARG A 118 -13.55 -20.19 -1.27
CA ARG A 118 -12.40 -19.86 -0.42
C ARG A 118 -11.07 -20.38 -0.97
N GLY A 119 -11.07 -20.93 -2.18
CA GLY A 119 -9.90 -21.47 -2.82
C GLY A 119 -9.47 -22.84 -2.28
N CYS A 120 -8.21 -23.21 -2.48
CA CYS A 120 -7.68 -24.50 -2.06
C CYS A 120 -7.27 -24.51 -0.58
N LEU A 121 -7.34 -25.69 0.05
CA LEU A 121 -6.99 -25.89 1.45
C LEU A 121 -5.56 -25.41 1.74
N ARG A 122 -4.61 -25.64 0.83
CA ARG A 122 -3.23 -25.14 1.00
C ARG A 122 -3.16 -23.63 1.20
N HIS A 123 -4.02 -22.87 0.52
CA HIS A 123 -4.13 -21.42 0.67
C HIS A 123 -4.72 -21.05 2.03
N VAL A 124 -5.79 -21.74 2.45
CA VAL A 124 -6.44 -21.56 3.76
C VAL A 124 -5.49 -21.88 4.93
N LEU A 125 -4.59 -22.85 4.76
CA LEU A 125 -3.61 -23.24 5.78
C LEU A 125 -2.40 -22.29 5.90
N ASN A 126 -2.21 -21.32 4.98
CA ASN A 126 -1.01 -20.49 4.94
C ASN A 126 -1.10 -19.30 5.91
N ASP A 127 -0.23 -19.28 6.94
CA ASP A 127 -0.22 -18.28 8.03
C ASP A 127 -0.02 -16.82 7.58
N LYS A 128 0.46 -16.59 6.35
CA LYS A 128 0.60 -15.24 5.77
C LYS A 128 -0.74 -14.59 5.41
N VAL A 129 -1.82 -15.37 5.30
CA VAL A 129 -3.18 -14.86 5.36
C VAL A 129 -3.52 -14.77 6.84
N SER A 130 -2.97 -13.74 7.48
CA SER A 130 -2.95 -13.56 8.94
C SER A 130 -4.36 -13.53 9.52
N TYR A 131 -4.75 -14.63 10.18
CA TYR A 131 -5.80 -14.58 11.18
C TYR A 131 -5.09 -14.27 12.50
N PRO A 132 -5.31 -13.08 13.09
CA PRO A 132 -4.53 -12.58 14.21
C PRO A 132 -4.70 -13.39 15.51
N GLU A 133 -5.69 -14.28 15.58
CA GLU A 133 -5.88 -15.17 16.72
C GLU A 133 -5.44 -16.61 16.40
N GLU A 134 -4.67 -17.23 17.30
CA GLU A 134 -4.34 -18.67 17.29
C GLU A 134 -5.59 -19.58 17.29
N THR A 135 -6.77 -19.01 17.53
CA THR A 135 -8.08 -19.66 17.62
C THR A 135 -8.69 -20.04 16.26
N PHE A 136 -8.23 -19.45 15.14
CA PHE A 136 -8.86 -19.64 13.82
C PHE A 136 -8.85 -21.08 13.30
N MET A 137 -7.93 -21.92 13.77
CA MET A 137 -7.93 -23.36 13.51
C MET A 137 -7.66 -24.13 14.80
N ASP A 138 -8.64 -24.08 15.71
CA ASP A 138 -8.65 -24.95 16.87
C ASP A 138 -8.65 -26.45 16.46
N TRP A 139 -8.39 -27.30 17.46
CA TRP A 139 -8.27 -28.73 17.25
C TRP A 139 -9.54 -29.37 16.66
N GLU A 140 -10.70 -28.85 17.05
CA GLU A 140 -12.00 -29.29 16.57
C GLU A 140 -12.16 -29.02 15.07
N PHE A 141 -11.81 -27.80 14.64
CA PHE A 141 -11.83 -27.43 13.23
C PHE A 141 -10.87 -28.30 12.41
N LYS A 142 -9.64 -28.52 12.89
CA LYS A 142 -8.65 -29.40 12.22
C LYS A 142 -9.20 -30.81 11.98
N ILE A 143 -9.83 -31.42 12.99
CA ILE A 143 -10.44 -32.75 12.87
C ILE A 143 -11.56 -32.76 11.84
N SER A 144 -12.40 -31.72 11.81
CA SER A 144 -13.50 -31.67 10.86
C SER A 144 -13.06 -31.53 9.39
N VAL A 145 -12.00 -30.74 9.13
CA VAL A 145 -11.39 -30.61 7.80
C VAL A 145 -10.86 -31.98 7.36
N MET A 146 -10.17 -32.70 8.26
CA MET A 146 -9.72 -34.07 7.99
C MET A 146 -10.89 -35.03 7.76
N TYR A 147 -11.99 -34.90 8.53
CA TYR A 147 -13.18 -35.73 8.39
C TYR A 147 -13.90 -35.53 7.05
N ASP A 148 -14.05 -34.28 6.60
CA ASP A 148 -14.63 -33.96 5.29
C ASP A 148 -13.86 -34.62 4.15
N ILE A 149 -12.52 -34.56 4.19
CA ILE A 149 -11.65 -35.21 3.20
C ILE A 149 -11.82 -36.74 3.27
N ALA A 150 -11.78 -37.32 4.46
CA ALA A 150 -11.92 -38.77 4.63
C ALA A 150 -13.28 -39.28 4.13
N LYS A 151 -14.36 -38.54 4.41
CA LYS A 151 -15.72 -38.84 3.97
C LYS A 151 -15.86 -38.74 2.45
N GLY A 152 -15.33 -37.68 1.83
CA GLY A 152 -15.29 -37.54 0.37
C GLY A 152 -14.51 -38.66 -0.32
N MET A 153 -13.34 -39.02 0.22
CA MET A 153 -12.52 -40.12 -0.31
C MET A 153 -13.16 -41.49 -0.12
N SER A 154 -13.81 -41.74 1.02
CA SER A 154 -14.54 -43.00 1.23
C SER A 154 -15.66 -43.19 0.21
N TYR A 155 -16.38 -42.11 -0.14
CA TYR A 155 -17.38 -42.17 -1.21
C TYR A 155 -16.72 -42.40 -2.57
N LEU A 156 -15.65 -41.67 -2.89
CA LEU A 156 -14.96 -41.79 -4.17
C LEU A 156 -14.40 -43.21 -4.39
N HIS A 157 -13.83 -43.84 -3.37
CA HIS A 157 -13.30 -45.21 -3.43
C HIS A 157 -14.39 -46.28 -3.63
N ALA A 158 -15.61 -46.02 -3.16
CA ALA A 158 -16.77 -46.87 -3.40
C ALA A 158 -17.45 -46.60 -4.76
N SER A 159 -17.11 -45.49 -5.42
CA SER A 159 -17.68 -45.09 -6.72
C SER A 159 -17.05 -45.85 -7.90
N SER A 160 -17.55 -45.61 -9.11
CA SER A 160 -16.96 -46.16 -10.34
C SER A 160 -15.56 -45.63 -10.67
N ILE A 161 -15.15 -44.50 -10.07
CA ILE A 161 -13.82 -43.91 -10.28
C ILE A 161 -12.75 -44.64 -9.45
N GLN A 162 -13.13 -45.13 -8.26
CA GLN A 162 -12.33 -45.95 -7.33
C GLN A 162 -11.05 -45.33 -6.78
N VAL A 163 -10.31 -44.51 -7.54
CA VAL A 163 -9.00 -43.97 -7.16
C VAL A 163 -8.92 -42.51 -7.56
N HIS A 164 -8.44 -41.65 -6.65
CA HIS A 164 -8.13 -40.27 -7.00
C HIS A 164 -6.77 -40.17 -7.70
N GLY A 165 -5.73 -40.79 -7.13
CA GLY A 165 -4.38 -40.92 -7.69
C GLY A 165 -3.51 -39.66 -7.58
N ARG A 166 -4.08 -38.51 -7.20
CA ARG A 166 -3.39 -37.22 -7.09
C ARG A 166 -3.97 -36.36 -5.97
N LEU A 167 -4.37 -36.99 -4.87
CA LEU A 167 -4.89 -36.28 -3.71
C LEU A 167 -3.79 -35.37 -3.13
N LYS A 168 -4.07 -34.07 -3.00
CA LYS A 168 -3.15 -33.05 -2.47
C LYS A 168 -3.98 -31.98 -1.77
N SER A 169 -3.39 -31.22 -0.85
CA SER A 169 -4.08 -30.08 -0.23
C SER A 169 -4.45 -28.97 -1.22
N THR A 170 -3.81 -28.91 -2.39
CA THR A 170 -4.22 -28.02 -3.51
C THR A 170 -5.45 -28.51 -4.26
N ASN A 171 -5.77 -29.81 -4.18
CA ASN A 171 -6.92 -30.45 -4.82
C ASN A 171 -8.08 -30.65 -3.83
N CYS A 172 -7.96 -30.09 -2.65
CA CYS A 172 -9.05 -29.90 -1.70
C CYS A 172 -9.45 -28.43 -1.78
N VAL A 173 -10.67 -28.12 -2.17
CA VAL A 173 -11.20 -26.75 -2.19
C VAL A 173 -12.16 -26.54 -1.02
N VAL A 174 -12.27 -25.30 -0.57
CA VAL A 174 -13.09 -24.95 0.59
C VAL A 174 -14.24 -24.06 0.12
N ASP A 175 -15.45 -24.43 0.52
CA ASP A 175 -16.65 -23.66 0.18
C ASP A 175 -16.87 -22.47 1.14
N ASN A 176 -17.87 -21.65 0.85
CA ASN A 176 -18.25 -20.52 1.71
C ASN A 176 -18.53 -20.90 3.18
N ARG A 177 -18.94 -22.15 3.42
CA ARG A 177 -19.28 -22.72 4.72
C ARG A 177 -18.09 -23.39 5.42
N MET A 178 -16.86 -23.21 4.90
CA MET A 178 -15.66 -23.85 5.43
C MET A 178 -15.71 -25.39 5.39
N VAL A 179 -16.49 -25.97 4.47
CA VAL A 179 -16.52 -27.40 4.19
C VAL A 179 -15.50 -27.71 3.11
N VAL A 180 -14.77 -28.81 3.30
CA VAL A 180 -13.82 -29.27 2.29
C VAL A 180 -14.51 -30.13 1.24
N LYS A 181 -14.28 -29.79 -0.03
CA LYS A 181 -14.65 -30.58 -1.20
C LYS A 181 -13.41 -31.01 -1.98
N ILE A 182 -13.38 -32.26 -2.40
CA ILE A 182 -12.27 -32.81 -3.17
C ILE A 182 -12.54 -32.57 -4.65
N THR A 183 -11.53 -32.10 -5.38
CA THR A 183 -11.60 -31.84 -6.83
C THR A 183 -10.53 -32.63 -7.58
N ASP A 184 -10.53 -32.55 -8.91
CA ASP A 184 -9.51 -33.18 -9.79
C ASP A 184 -9.43 -34.72 -9.76
N PHE A 185 -10.43 -35.37 -9.20
CA PHE A 185 -10.62 -36.81 -9.29
C PHE A 185 -11.06 -37.23 -10.70
N GLY A 186 -10.84 -38.50 -11.07
CA GLY A 186 -11.27 -39.05 -12.36
C GLY A 186 -10.61 -38.44 -13.61
N CYS A 187 -9.63 -37.55 -13.45
CA CYS A 187 -8.97 -36.85 -14.56
C CYS A 187 -7.56 -37.39 -14.86
N ASN A 188 -7.23 -38.62 -14.41
CA ASN A 188 -5.88 -39.17 -14.52
C ASN A 188 -5.45 -39.45 -15.97
N ALA A 189 -6.39 -39.66 -16.90
CA ALA A 189 -6.07 -39.79 -18.32
C ALA A 189 -5.81 -38.45 -19.03
N PHE A 190 -6.20 -37.32 -18.43
CA PHE A 190 -6.16 -35.98 -19.06
C PHE A 190 -5.09 -35.07 -18.48
N LEU A 191 -4.53 -35.42 -17.33
CA LEU A 191 -3.59 -34.59 -16.60
C LEU A 191 -2.28 -35.33 -16.40
N SER A 192 -1.17 -34.63 -16.64
CA SER A 192 0.18 -35.20 -16.53
C SER A 192 0.45 -35.77 -15.14
N SER A 193 1.00 -36.99 -15.08
CA SER A 193 1.49 -37.59 -13.84
C SER A 193 2.67 -36.77 -13.30
N SER A 194 2.47 -36.08 -12.18
CA SER A 194 3.51 -35.29 -11.51
C SER A 194 3.98 -36.02 -10.26
N LYS A 195 5.28 -36.33 -10.16
CA LYS A 195 5.87 -36.81 -8.90
C LYS A 195 5.90 -35.66 -7.90
N ASP A 196 5.24 -35.84 -6.76
CA ASP A 196 5.08 -34.80 -5.74
C ASP A 196 5.22 -35.37 -4.33
N LEU A 197 5.38 -34.51 -3.33
CA LEU A 197 5.61 -34.90 -1.93
C LEU A 197 4.41 -35.62 -1.28
N TRP A 198 3.20 -35.45 -1.82
CA TRP A 198 2.01 -36.22 -1.41
C TRP A 198 1.94 -37.62 -2.03
N THR A 199 2.83 -37.94 -2.96
CA THR A 199 2.78 -39.20 -3.71
C THR A 199 3.37 -40.33 -2.88
N ALA A 200 2.67 -41.46 -2.80
CA ALA A 200 3.12 -42.61 -2.04
C ALA A 200 4.45 -43.19 -2.57
N PRO A 201 5.31 -43.76 -1.69
CA PRO A 201 6.63 -44.28 -2.08
C PRO A 201 6.60 -45.34 -3.19
N GLU A 202 5.59 -46.21 -3.19
CA GLU A 202 5.40 -47.24 -4.20
C GLU A 202 5.02 -46.66 -5.58
N HIS A 203 4.23 -45.59 -5.60
CA HIS A 203 3.85 -44.89 -6.85
C HIS A 203 5.00 -44.03 -7.39
N LEU A 204 5.83 -43.47 -6.51
CA LEU A 204 7.07 -42.79 -6.92
C LEU A 204 8.04 -43.75 -7.62
N ARG A 205 8.04 -45.03 -7.22
CA ARG A 205 8.84 -46.11 -7.81
C ARG A 205 8.25 -46.65 -9.12
N ASN A 206 6.96 -46.98 -9.15
CA ASN A 206 6.35 -47.74 -10.25
C ASN A 206 5.36 -46.97 -11.15
N GLN A 207 5.17 -45.65 -10.98
CA GLN A 207 4.23 -44.82 -11.75
C GLN A 207 2.75 -45.27 -11.77
N ASP A 208 2.37 -46.18 -10.89
CA ASP A 208 0.99 -46.63 -10.74
C ASP A 208 0.17 -45.74 -9.78
N THR A 209 -1.14 -45.96 -9.72
CA THR A 209 -2.04 -45.33 -8.73
C THR A 209 -2.91 -46.39 -8.06
N SER A 210 -3.26 -46.16 -6.79
CA SER A 210 -4.01 -47.10 -5.98
C SER A 210 -4.76 -46.38 -4.87
N GLN A 211 -5.81 -47.02 -4.35
CA GLN A 211 -6.54 -46.53 -3.17
C GLN A 211 -5.62 -46.36 -1.96
N LYS A 212 -4.65 -47.27 -1.79
CA LYS A 212 -3.70 -47.21 -0.66
C LYS A 212 -2.71 -46.06 -0.78
N GLY A 213 -2.39 -45.62 -1.99
CA GLY A 213 -1.59 -44.41 -2.17
C GLY A 213 -2.38 -43.13 -1.87
N ASP A 214 -3.68 -43.10 -2.12
CA ASP A 214 -4.53 -41.97 -1.70
C ASP A 214 -4.56 -41.83 -0.16
N VAL A 215 -4.54 -42.95 0.56
CA VAL A 215 -4.46 -42.98 2.03
C VAL A 215 -3.13 -42.40 2.53
N TYR A 216 -2.02 -42.67 1.84
CA TYR A 216 -0.73 -42.02 2.13
C TYR A 216 -0.82 -40.52 1.90
N SER A 217 -1.39 -40.09 0.77
CA SER A 217 -1.56 -38.66 0.47
C SER A 217 -2.39 -37.94 1.53
N PHE A 218 -3.44 -38.59 2.05
CA PHE A 218 -4.24 -38.07 3.16
C PHE A 218 -3.39 -37.83 4.42
N ALA A 219 -2.49 -38.74 4.78
CA ALA A 219 -1.62 -38.57 5.94
C ALA A 219 -0.72 -37.33 5.83
N ILE A 220 -0.18 -37.05 4.63
CA ILE A 220 0.60 -35.83 4.36
C ILE A 220 -0.28 -34.57 4.50
N ILE A 221 -1.51 -34.60 3.99
CA ILE A 221 -2.46 -33.48 4.14
C ILE A 221 -2.83 -33.27 5.62
N SER A 222 -3.05 -34.34 6.38
CA SER A 222 -3.32 -34.27 7.81
C SER A 222 -2.19 -33.59 8.58
N GLN A 223 -0.93 -33.89 8.22
CA GLN A 223 0.22 -33.18 8.79
C GLN A 223 0.19 -31.67 8.49
N GLU A 224 -0.13 -31.29 7.26
CA GLU A 224 -0.27 -29.88 6.88
C GLU A 224 -1.35 -29.17 7.69
N ILE A 225 -2.50 -29.82 7.88
CA ILE A 225 -3.62 -29.28 8.69
C ILE A 225 -3.19 -29.08 10.15
N ILE A 226 -2.47 -30.06 10.71
CA ILE A 226 -2.10 -30.07 12.12
C ILE A 226 -1.04 -29.03 12.44
N LEU A 227 0.06 -29.03 11.66
CA LEU A 227 1.22 -28.17 11.93
C LEU A 227 1.13 -26.80 11.27
N ARG A 228 0.24 -26.60 10.28
CA ARG A 228 0.14 -25.38 9.47
C ARG A 228 1.45 -24.93 8.81
N LYS A 229 2.40 -25.86 8.65
CA LYS A 229 3.71 -25.61 8.04
C LYS A 229 3.71 -25.96 6.55
N SER A 230 4.88 -25.83 5.92
CA SER A 230 5.09 -26.24 4.54
C SER A 230 4.82 -27.73 4.34
N THR A 231 4.42 -28.11 3.13
CA THR A 231 4.19 -29.50 2.73
C THR A 231 5.37 -30.39 3.09
N PHE A 232 5.07 -31.54 3.70
CA PHE A 232 6.07 -32.50 4.15
C PHE A 232 7.09 -31.80 5.06
N TYR A 233 6.62 -31.20 6.14
CA TYR A 233 7.50 -30.53 7.09
C TYR A 233 8.33 -31.57 7.84
N THR A 234 9.65 -31.39 7.84
CA THR A 234 10.58 -32.16 8.67
C THR A 234 11.77 -31.27 9.01
N GLN A 235 12.31 -31.43 10.21
CA GLN A 235 13.54 -30.77 10.64
C GLN A 235 14.78 -31.35 9.95
N SER A 236 14.67 -32.56 9.39
CA SER A 236 15.83 -33.32 8.89
C SER A 236 16.33 -32.86 7.51
N CYS A 237 15.49 -32.22 6.69
CA CYS A 237 15.86 -31.70 5.39
C CYS A 237 14.86 -30.64 4.87
N CYS A 238 15.38 -29.66 4.12
CA CYS A 238 14.59 -28.56 3.56
C CYS A 238 14.34 -28.71 2.06
N ASP A 239 15.27 -29.32 1.31
CA ASP A 239 15.19 -29.41 -0.15
C ASP A 239 14.13 -30.42 -0.61
N ARG A 240 13.37 -30.03 -1.64
CA ARG A 240 12.27 -30.84 -2.20
C ARG A 240 12.79 -32.11 -2.89
N SER A 241 13.89 -32.02 -3.62
CA SER A 241 14.44 -33.16 -4.38
C SER A 241 15.06 -34.17 -3.43
N GLU A 242 15.74 -33.70 -2.38
CA GLU A 242 16.26 -34.55 -1.31
C GLU A 242 15.13 -35.29 -0.58
N LYS A 243 14.05 -34.59 -0.21
CA LYS A 243 12.86 -35.21 0.42
C LYS A 243 12.30 -36.33 -0.44
N LEU A 244 12.07 -36.08 -1.74
CA LEU A 244 11.55 -37.08 -2.67
C LEU A 244 12.48 -38.30 -2.75
N SER A 245 13.79 -38.08 -2.84
CA SER A 245 14.79 -39.16 -2.89
C SER A 245 14.75 -40.03 -1.63
N ARG A 246 14.71 -39.40 -0.44
CA ARG A 246 14.71 -40.10 0.86
C ARG A 246 13.38 -40.79 1.16
N VAL A 247 12.25 -40.27 0.65
CA VAL A 247 10.96 -40.98 0.72
C VAL A 247 11.02 -42.28 -0.10
N MET A 248 11.69 -42.28 -1.26
CA MET A 248 11.83 -43.48 -2.09
C MET A 248 12.82 -44.52 -1.54
N THR A 249 13.87 -44.07 -0.83
CA THR A 249 15.04 -44.91 -0.49
C THR A 249 15.21 -45.22 0.99
N SER A 250 14.74 -44.34 1.89
CA SER A 250 15.04 -44.40 3.33
C SER A 250 13.79 -44.30 4.20
N CYS A 251 12.61 -44.51 3.63
CA CYS A 251 11.32 -44.47 4.33
C CYS A 251 11.10 -43.18 5.15
N LEU A 252 11.61 -42.04 4.68
CA LEU A 252 11.44 -40.76 5.38
C LEU A 252 9.94 -40.45 5.56
N ARG A 253 9.58 -39.96 6.75
CA ARG A 253 8.23 -39.49 7.07
C ARG A 253 8.28 -38.07 7.64
N PRO A 254 7.19 -37.29 7.47
CA PRO A 254 7.10 -35.97 8.07
C PRO A 254 7.04 -36.03 9.60
N ASP A 255 7.45 -34.95 10.25
CA ASP A 255 7.41 -34.86 11.71
C ASP A 255 5.96 -34.63 12.18
N LEU A 256 5.55 -35.29 13.27
CA LEU A 256 4.30 -35.04 14.01
C LEU A 256 4.65 -34.85 15.47
N ASN A 257 4.24 -33.72 16.05
CA ASN A 257 4.44 -33.42 17.45
C ASN A 257 3.07 -33.15 18.07
N PHE A 258 2.61 -34.04 18.95
CA PHE A 258 1.36 -33.92 19.68
C PHE A 258 1.61 -33.92 21.18
N GLU A 259 0.92 -33.04 21.91
CA GLU A 259 1.14 -32.83 23.33
C GLU A 259 0.05 -33.48 24.19
N THR A 260 -1.19 -33.51 23.70
CA THR A 260 -2.36 -33.97 24.46
C THR A 260 -2.74 -35.44 24.18
N ALA A 261 -3.47 -36.07 25.10
CA ALA A 261 -3.87 -37.47 24.99
C ALA A 261 -4.89 -37.73 23.85
N SER A 262 -5.77 -36.78 23.57
CA SER A 262 -6.74 -36.86 22.45
C SER A 262 -6.05 -36.74 21.09
N GLU A 263 -5.02 -35.91 21.00
CA GLU A 263 -4.17 -35.77 19.81
C GLU A 263 -3.39 -37.06 19.50
N LYS A 264 -2.92 -37.78 20.53
CA LYS A 264 -2.20 -39.05 20.36
C LYS A 264 -3.05 -40.16 19.73
N GLU A 265 -4.36 -40.21 19.97
CA GLU A 265 -5.23 -41.15 19.25
C GLU A 265 -5.23 -40.88 17.74
N LEU A 266 -5.20 -39.59 17.35
CA LEU A 266 -5.16 -39.18 15.97
C LEU A 266 -3.78 -39.39 15.33
N GLU A 267 -2.72 -39.18 16.10
CA GLU A 267 -1.36 -39.49 15.71
C GLU A 267 -1.21 -40.95 15.26
N VAL A 268 -1.77 -41.88 16.02
CA VAL A 268 -1.71 -43.31 15.70
C VAL A 268 -2.35 -43.58 14.33
N ILE A 269 -3.51 -42.99 14.03
CA ILE A 269 -4.15 -43.25 12.73
C ILE A 269 -3.39 -42.61 11.58
N ILE A 270 -2.84 -41.41 11.74
CA ILE A 270 -2.03 -40.76 10.69
C ILE A 270 -0.77 -41.58 10.44
N ASN A 271 -0.13 -42.10 11.50
CA ASN A 271 1.06 -42.92 11.41
C ASN A 271 0.83 -44.23 10.64
N VAL A 272 -0.34 -44.87 10.79
CA VAL A 272 -0.68 -46.07 10.02
C VAL A 272 -1.05 -45.72 8.56
N CYS A 273 -1.60 -44.52 8.31
CA CYS A 273 -1.98 -44.10 6.96
C CYS A 273 -0.78 -43.92 6.01
N TRP A 274 0.40 -43.57 6.52
CA TRP A 274 1.61 -43.45 5.71
C TRP A 274 2.60 -44.61 5.87
N ASP A 275 2.16 -45.79 6.31
CA ASP A 275 3.04 -46.96 6.42
C ASP A 275 3.76 -47.24 5.08
N GLU A 276 4.99 -47.73 5.14
CA GLU A 276 5.76 -48.10 3.94
C GLU A 276 5.08 -49.23 3.16
N ASP A 277 4.45 -50.16 3.88
CA ASP A 277 3.68 -51.26 3.30
C ASP A 277 2.23 -50.81 3.00
N PRO A 278 1.80 -50.77 1.72
CA PRO A 278 0.45 -50.37 1.35
C PRO A 278 -0.66 -51.22 1.98
N GLU A 279 -0.41 -52.49 2.28
CA GLU A 279 -1.40 -53.41 2.84
C GLU A 279 -1.71 -53.12 4.31
N LYS A 280 -0.77 -52.52 5.04
CA LYS A 280 -0.97 -52.12 6.45
C LYS A 280 -1.81 -50.85 6.59
N ARG A 281 -1.88 -50.02 5.54
CA ARG A 281 -2.65 -48.79 5.56
C ARG A 281 -4.15 -49.10 5.67
N PRO A 282 -4.93 -48.36 6.45
CA PRO A 282 -6.38 -48.56 6.54
C PRO A 282 -7.08 -48.22 5.21
N ASP A 283 -8.37 -48.54 5.09
CA ASP A 283 -9.23 -47.93 4.07
C ASP A 283 -9.81 -46.60 4.58
N PHE A 284 -10.32 -45.76 3.67
CA PHE A 284 -10.93 -44.49 4.07
C PHE A 284 -12.17 -44.67 4.93
N LYS A 285 -12.88 -45.81 4.84
CA LYS A 285 -14.04 -46.07 5.70
C LYS A 285 -13.63 -46.18 7.17
N LYS A 286 -12.51 -46.86 7.45
CA LYS A 286 -11.92 -46.95 8.79
C LYS A 286 -11.41 -45.58 9.27
N VAL A 287 -10.78 -44.80 8.38
CA VAL A 287 -10.32 -43.43 8.70
C VAL A 287 -11.50 -42.51 9.05
N GLU A 288 -12.54 -42.50 8.22
CA GLU A 288 -13.79 -41.75 8.44
C GLU A 288 -14.41 -42.10 9.80
N ASN A 289 -14.53 -43.40 10.12
CA ASN A 289 -15.11 -43.85 11.38
C ASN A 289 -14.29 -43.41 12.61
N CYS A 290 -12.95 -43.42 12.51
CA CYS A 290 -12.07 -42.97 13.59
C CYS A 290 -12.18 -41.46 13.82
N LEU A 291 -12.18 -40.66 12.74
CA LEU A 291 -12.36 -39.21 12.83
C LEU A 291 -13.76 -38.84 13.34
N GLY A 292 -14.81 -39.53 12.88
CA GLY A 292 -16.17 -39.33 13.38
C GLY A 292 -16.29 -39.61 14.88
N LYS A 293 -15.61 -40.65 15.38
CA LYS A 293 -15.51 -40.91 16.84
C LYS A 293 -14.79 -39.77 17.57
N ALA A 294 -13.69 -39.26 17.03
CA ALA A 294 -12.98 -38.13 17.63
C ALA A 294 -13.86 -36.88 17.74
N ILE A 295 -14.63 -36.55 16.68
CA ILE A 295 -15.59 -35.45 16.70
C ILE A 295 -16.65 -35.66 17.79
N SER A 296 -17.21 -36.88 17.87
CA SER A 296 -18.24 -37.21 18.87
C SER A 296 -17.73 -37.22 20.32
N LYS A 297 -16.42 -37.38 20.54
CA LYS A 297 -15.82 -37.24 21.88
C LYS A 297 -15.64 -35.76 22.28
N ILE A 298 -15.47 -34.88 21.30
CA ILE A 298 -15.31 -33.44 21.51
C ILE A 298 -16.66 -32.78 21.76
N HIS A 299 -17.71 -33.22 21.06
CA HIS A 299 -19.08 -32.75 21.28
C HIS A 299 -19.71 -33.57 22.41
N ASN A 300 -20.00 -32.94 23.56
CA ASN A 300 -20.98 -33.50 24.50
C ASN A 300 -22.31 -33.69 23.75
N GLN A 301 -23.04 -34.76 24.05
CA GLN A 301 -24.07 -35.42 23.21
C GLN A 301 -25.26 -34.58 22.66
N ASP A 302 -25.29 -33.25 22.74
CA ASP A 302 -26.46 -32.43 22.35
C ASP A 302 -26.20 -31.24 21.41
N GLU A 303 -24.97 -31.02 20.90
CA GLU A 303 -24.73 -29.95 19.90
C GLU A 303 -24.90 -30.44 18.46
N SER A 304 -25.80 -29.79 17.73
CA SER A 304 -26.14 -30.13 16.35
C SER A 304 -24.98 -29.76 15.41
N TYR A 305 -24.80 -30.51 14.32
CA TYR A 305 -23.88 -30.17 13.22
C TYR A 305 -24.01 -28.69 12.75
N MET A 306 -25.21 -28.12 12.89
CA MET A 306 -25.50 -26.71 12.60
C MET A 306 -24.81 -25.73 13.55
N ASP A 307 -24.65 -26.08 14.83
CA ASP A 307 -24.03 -25.19 15.82
C ASP A 307 -22.51 -25.08 15.58
N ASN A 308 -21.87 -26.19 15.21
CA ASN A 308 -20.47 -26.18 14.79
C ASN A 308 -20.28 -25.33 13.52
N MET A 309 -21.20 -25.43 12.56
CA MET A 309 -21.20 -24.60 11.35
C MET A 309 -21.37 -23.10 11.68
N ILE A 310 -22.31 -22.76 12.57
CA ILE A 310 -22.57 -21.38 13.00
C ILE A 310 -21.34 -20.80 13.70
N ARG A 311 -20.70 -21.58 14.58
CA ARG A 311 -19.49 -21.19 15.29
C ARG A 311 -18.32 -20.88 14.33
N ARG A 312 -18.14 -21.70 13.29
CA ARG A 312 -17.15 -21.45 12.23
C ARG A 312 -17.39 -20.14 11.49
N LEU A 313 -18.64 -19.89 11.11
CA LEU A 313 -19.02 -18.68 10.38
C LEU A 313 -18.83 -17.42 11.23
N GLN A 314 -19.21 -17.48 12.52
CA GLN A 314 -19.06 -16.35 13.45
C GLN A 314 -17.59 -16.00 13.70
N MET A 315 -16.71 -16.99 13.87
CA MET A 315 -15.27 -16.76 14.04
C MET A 315 -14.66 -16.09 12.80
N TYR A 316 -15.03 -16.54 11.60
CA TYR A 316 -14.55 -15.91 10.37
C TYR A 316 -15.07 -14.46 10.20
N SER A 317 -16.34 -14.19 10.54
CA SER A 317 -16.92 -12.84 10.48
C SER A 317 -16.17 -11.87 11.38
N ARG A 318 -15.90 -12.25 12.64
CA ARG A 318 -15.16 -11.41 13.59
C ARG A 318 -13.74 -11.09 13.11
N ASN A 319 -13.03 -12.09 12.57
CA ASN A 319 -11.68 -11.87 12.05
C ASN A 319 -11.66 -10.92 10.85
N LEU A 320 -12.65 -11.03 9.95
CA LEU A 320 -12.79 -10.08 8.85
C LEU A 320 -13.09 -8.67 9.34
N GLU A 321 -13.99 -8.52 10.30
CA GLU A 321 -14.32 -7.21 10.90
C GLU A 321 -13.07 -6.54 11.48
N HIS A 322 -12.26 -7.28 12.24
CA HIS A 322 -11.00 -6.77 12.81
C HIS A 322 -10.01 -6.35 11.72
N LEU A 323 -9.83 -7.17 10.67
CA LEU A 323 -8.94 -6.85 9.54
C LEU A 323 -9.41 -5.61 8.77
N VAL A 324 -10.72 -5.44 8.59
CA VAL A 324 -11.31 -4.26 7.95
C VAL A 324 -11.07 -3.03 8.82
N GLU A 325 -11.27 -3.11 10.14
CA GLU A 325 -11.04 -2.01 11.06
C GLU A 325 -9.57 -1.54 11.06
N GLU A 326 -8.62 -2.48 11.16
CA GLU A 326 -7.19 -2.19 11.13
C GLU A 326 -6.78 -1.52 9.80
N ARG A 327 -7.22 -2.08 8.67
CA ARG A 327 -6.91 -1.53 7.34
C ARG A 327 -7.54 -0.15 7.14
N THR A 328 -8.75 0.05 7.65
CA THR A 328 -9.44 1.34 7.59
C THR A 328 -8.71 2.39 8.45
N ALA A 329 -8.18 2.00 9.61
CA ALA A 329 -7.40 2.89 10.48
C ALA A 329 -6.09 3.33 9.81
N LEU A 330 -5.35 2.39 9.20
CA LEU A 330 -4.12 2.70 8.46
C LEU A 330 -4.39 3.62 7.26
N TYR A 331 -5.43 3.33 6.49
CA TYR A 331 -5.83 4.18 5.37
C TYR A 331 -6.18 5.61 5.82
N LYS A 332 -6.92 5.73 6.93
CA LYS A 332 -7.27 7.03 7.50
C LYS A 332 -6.03 7.81 7.93
N ALA A 333 -5.08 7.17 8.61
CA ALA A 333 -3.84 7.83 9.05
C ALA A 333 -3.00 8.33 7.87
N GLU A 334 -2.90 7.54 6.79
CA GLU A 334 -2.14 7.96 5.60
C GLU A 334 -2.85 9.10 4.85
N ARG A 335 -4.18 9.04 4.75
CA ARG A 335 -4.98 10.14 4.19
C ARG A 335 -4.81 11.42 5.00
N ASP A 336 -4.89 11.34 6.32
CA ASP A 336 -4.76 12.51 7.20
C ASP A 336 -3.33 13.12 7.11
N ARG A 337 -2.29 12.30 6.93
CA ARG A 337 -0.92 12.77 6.64
C ARG A 337 -0.83 13.50 5.30
N ALA A 338 -1.41 12.95 4.24
CA ALA A 338 -1.44 13.58 2.92
C ALA A 338 -2.20 14.92 2.96
N ASP A 339 -3.29 14.97 3.73
CA ASP A 339 -4.10 16.17 3.93
C ASP A 339 -3.31 17.27 4.63
N CYS A 340 -2.60 16.95 5.72
CA CYS A 340 -1.72 17.89 6.42
C CYS A 340 -0.67 18.47 5.47
N LEU A 341 -0.01 17.64 4.65
CA LEU A 341 1.00 18.11 3.70
C LEU A 341 0.38 19.06 2.65
N ASN A 342 -0.81 18.75 2.14
CA ASN A 342 -1.51 19.61 1.19
C ASN A 342 -1.86 20.97 1.80
N PHE A 343 -2.28 21.00 3.07
CA PHE A 343 -2.57 22.26 3.78
C PHE A 343 -1.33 23.10 4.09
N MET A 344 -0.13 22.49 4.11
CA MET A 344 1.14 23.23 4.21
C MET A 344 1.54 23.89 2.88
N LEU A 345 1.06 23.37 1.75
CA LEU A 345 1.43 23.85 0.41
C LEU A 345 0.41 24.83 -0.17
N LEU A 346 -0.87 24.63 0.12
CA LEU A 346 -1.99 25.39 -0.46
C LEU A 346 -2.98 25.79 0.62
N PRO A 347 -3.72 26.90 0.44
CA PRO A 347 -4.71 27.31 1.40
C PRO A 347 -5.84 26.28 1.55
N GLY A 348 -6.37 26.12 2.77
CA GLY A 348 -7.40 25.13 3.07
C GLY A 348 -8.63 25.11 2.13
N PRO A 349 -9.23 26.26 1.78
CA PRO A 349 -10.34 26.31 0.83
C PRO A 349 -9.96 25.79 -0.57
N VAL A 350 -8.74 26.08 -1.01
CA VAL A 350 -8.19 25.69 -2.32
C VAL A 350 -7.97 24.18 -2.37
N VAL A 351 -7.39 23.60 -1.31
CA VAL A 351 -7.20 22.14 -1.19
C VAL A 351 -8.53 21.39 -1.26
N LYS A 352 -9.57 21.91 -0.58
CA LYS A 352 -10.92 21.31 -0.63
C LYS A 352 -11.51 21.36 -2.04
N SER A 353 -11.44 22.51 -2.70
CA SER A 353 -11.94 22.66 -4.08
C SER A 353 -11.21 21.73 -5.05
N LEU A 354 -9.88 21.60 -4.94
CA LEU A 354 -9.09 20.67 -5.76
C LEU A 354 -9.49 19.21 -5.55
N LYS A 355 -9.78 18.80 -4.32
CA LYS A 355 -10.23 17.43 -4.02
C LYS A 355 -11.63 17.12 -4.55
N GLU A 356 -12.54 18.09 -4.48
CA GLU A 356 -13.95 17.89 -4.83
C GLU A 356 -14.20 18.03 -6.34
N THR A 357 -13.59 19.04 -6.98
CA THR A 357 -13.91 19.43 -8.36
C THR A 357 -12.72 19.28 -9.31
N GLY A 358 -11.49 19.10 -8.79
CA GLY A 358 -10.27 19.05 -9.60
C GLY A 358 -9.82 20.39 -10.17
N VAL A 359 -10.57 21.47 -9.95
CA VAL A 359 -10.31 22.81 -10.50
C VAL A 359 -10.49 23.87 -9.40
N VAL A 360 -9.77 24.99 -9.52
CA VAL A 360 -9.94 26.16 -8.65
C VAL A 360 -10.10 27.37 -9.56
N GLU A 361 -11.26 28.01 -9.48
CA GLU A 361 -11.52 29.23 -10.23
C GLU A 361 -10.76 30.41 -9.61
N PRO A 362 -10.13 31.28 -10.43
CA PRO A 362 -9.54 32.52 -9.92
C PRO A 362 -10.62 33.44 -9.33
N GLU A 363 -10.31 34.08 -8.22
CA GLU A 363 -11.21 35.00 -7.52
C GLU A 363 -10.59 36.41 -7.47
N LEU A 364 -11.43 37.44 -7.69
CA LEU A 364 -11.04 38.83 -7.52
C LEU A 364 -11.31 39.28 -6.08
N TYR A 365 -10.33 39.94 -5.47
CA TYR A 365 -10.43 40.50 -4.13
C TYR A 365 -10.35 42.03 -4.22
N ASP A 366 -11.37 42.70 -3.69
CA ASP A 366 -11.48 44.17 -3.78
C ASP A 366 -10.44 44.90 -2.91
N GLU A 367 -10.13 44.34 -1.75
CA GLU A 367 -9.21 44.94 -0.78
C GLU A 367 -8.41 43.84 -0.07
N VAL A 368 -7.10 43.86 -0.28
CA VAL A 368 -6.12 42.99 0.39
C VAL A 368 -4.94 43.83 0.82
N THR A 369 -4.21 43.40 1.86
CA THR A 369 -2.92 44.02 2.20
C THR A 369 -1.81 43.01 1.93
N ILE A 370 -0.79 43.47 1.21
CA ILE A 370 0.38 42.67 0.84
C ILE A 370 1.61 43.23 1.53
N TYR A 371 2.37 42.32 2.13
CA TYR A 371 3.66 42.52 2.76
C TYR A 371 4.77 41.95 1.87
N PHE A 372 5.83 42.73 1.69
CA PHE A 372 7.10 42.29 1.13
C PHE A 372 8.23 42.65 2.10
N SER A 373 9.16 41.73 2.30
CA SER A 373 10.44 42.05 2.93
C SER A 373 11.60 41.48 2.13
N ASP A 374 12.74 42.17 2.17
CA ASP A 374 13.98 41.74 1.53
C ASP A 374 15.18 41.96 2.45
N ILE A 375 16.23 41.14 2.29
CA ILE A 375 17.44 41.21 3.10
C ILE A 375 18.41 42.24 2.48
N VAL A 376 18.70 43.29 3.24
CA VAL A 376 19.64 44.33 2.80
C VAL A 376 21.05 43.76 2.68
N GLY A 377 21.62 43.82 1.47
CA GLY A 377 22.98 43.33 1.22
C GLY A 377 23.09 41.82 1.05
N PHE A 378 21.98 41.12 0.78
CA PHE A 378 21.95 39.67 0.58
C PHE A 378 22.94 39.17 -0.47
N THR A 379 23.06 39.86 -1.62
CA THR A 379 24.03 39.51 -2.66
C THR A 379 25.47 39.53 -2.12
N THR A 380 25.82 40.52 -1.30
CA THR A 380 27.14 40.62 -0.67
C THR A 380 27.34 39.52 0.37
N LEU A 381 26.33 39.20 1.17
CA LEU A 381 26.39 38.08 2.11
C LEU A 381 26.64 36.76 1.38
N CYS A 382 25.94 36.51 0.26
CA CYS A 382 26.12 35.31 -0.55
C CYS A 382 27.51 35.20 -1.19
N GLN A 383 28.15 36.32 -1.54
CA GLN A 383 29.50 36.33 -2.11
C GLN A 383 30.57 35.79 -1.12
N TYR A 384 30.34 35.96 0.18
CA TYR A 384 31.31 35.61 1.23
C TYR A 384 30.90 34.41 2.09
N SER A 385 29.73 33.80 1.80
CA SER A 385 29.22 32.63 2.49
C SER A 385 29.17 31.42 1.56
N THR A 386 29.35 30.23 2.11
CA THR A 386 29.18 28.99 1.33
C THR A 386 27.69 28.76 1.00
N PRO A 387 27.34 28.02 -0.08
CA PRO A 387 25.94 27.75 -0.41
C PRO A 387 25.14 27.11 0.74
N MET A 388 25.77 26.22 1.52
CA MET A 388 25.12 25.60 2.66
C MET A 388 24.87 26.58 3.81
N GLU A 389 25.81 27.51 4.06
CA GLU A 389 25.63 28.58 5.06
C GLU A 389 24.54 29.57 4.66
N VAL A 390 24.36 29.84 3.36
CA VAL A 390 23.25 30.67 2.83
C VAL A 390 21.91 29.96 3.04
N VAL A 391 21.83 28.66 2.75
CA VAL A 391 20.61 27.87 2.99
C VAL A 391 20.24 27.84 4.47
N ASP A 392 21.22 27.58 5.35
CA ASP A 392 21.01 27.58 6.80
C ASP A 392 20.55 28.96 7.31
N MET A 393 21.14 30.04 6.80
CA MET A 393 20.74 31.41 7.12
C MET A 393 19.29 31.69 6.75
N LEU A 394 18.90 31.42 5.50
CA LEU A 394 17.53 31.64 5.04
C LEU A 394 16.53 30.81 5.84
N ASN A 395 16.88 29.54 6.12
CA ASN A 395 16.03 28.66 6.92
C ASN A 395 15.83 29.18 8.35
N ASP A 396 16.87 29.73 8.99
CA ASP A 396 16.75 30.29 10.35
C ASP A 396 15.88 31.55 10.38
N ILE A 397 16.06 32.44 9.40
CA ILE A 397 15.24 33.66 9.27
C ILE A 397 13.79 33.29 9.01
N TYR A 398 13.53 32.43 8.02
CA TYR A 398 12.17 32.03 7.66
C TYR A 398 11.48 31.20 8.73
N LYS A 399 12.20 30.39 9.52
CA LYS A 399 11.61 29.74 10.71
C LYS A 399 11.13 30.76 11.74
N GLY A 400 11.91 31.82 11.96
CA GLY A 400 11.50 32.92 12.83
C GLY A 400 10.25 33.64 12.30
N PHE A 401 10.23 33.93 10.99
CA PHE A 401 9.09 34.58 10.35
C PHE A 401 7.84 33.71 10.36
N ASP A 402 7.97 32.43 9.99
CA ASP A 402 6.86 31.47 9.97
C ASP A 402 6.26 31.32 11.38
N SER A 403 7.09 31.28 12.43
CA SER A 403 6.60 31.27 13.81
C SER A 403 5.82 32.53 14.19
N ILE A 404 6.11 33.68 13.62
CA ILE A 404 5.36 34.92 13.86
C ILE A 404 4.07 34.90 13.04
N VAL A 405 4.16 34.54 11.76
CA VAL A 405 3.04 34.42 10.82
C VAL A 405 1.93 33.52 11.37
N ASP A 406 2.27 32.41 12.01
CA ASP A 406 1.30 31.47 12.61
C ASP A 406 0.40 32.10 13.70
N HIS A 407 0.78 33.25 14.27
CA HIS A 407 -0.01 33.98 15.28
C HIS A 407 -0.94 35.04 14.68
N HIS A 408 -0.86 35.31 13.38
CA HIS A 408 -1.63 36.35 12.69
C HIS A 408 -2.55 35.76 11.61
N ASP A 409 -3.66 36.43 11.29
CA ASP A 409 -4.59 36.02 10.23
C ASP A 409 -4.04 36.42 8.84
N VAL A 410 -2.98 35.73 8.41
CA VAL A 410 -2.24 36.01 7.18
C VAL A 410 -1.91 34.73 6.42
N TYR A 411 -1.68 34.85 5.11
CA TYR A 411 -1.31 33.75 4.22
C TYR A 411 0.07 33.99 3.60
N LYS A 412 0.97 33.01 3.78
CA LYS A 412 2.29 32.97 3.13
C LYS A 412 2.13 32.55 1.66
N VAL A 413 2.54 33.42 0.75
CA VAL A 413 2.32 33.23 -0.70
C VAL A 413 3.48 32.44 -1.31
N GLU A 414 4.57 33.10 -1.68
CA GLU A 414 5.78 32.50 -2.21
C GLU A 414 7.00 33.30 -1.75
N THR A 415 8.15 32.64 -1.61
CA THR A 415 9.45 33.30 -1.40
C THR A 415 10.17 33.38 -2.75
N ILE A 416 10.56 34.60 -3.16
CA ILE A 416 11.29 34.83 -4.42
C ILE A 416 12.71 35.26 -4.05
N GLY A 417 13.67 34.34 -4.13
CA GLY A 417 15.03 34.61 -3.65
C GLY A 417 15.07 34.83 -2.13
N ASP A 418 15.58 35.97 -1.70
CA ASP A 418 15.58 36.44 -0.31
C ASP A 418 14.35 37.28 0.07
N ALA A 419 13.42 37.48 -0.86
CA ALA A 419 12.18 38.17 -0.60
C ALA A 419 11.13 37.24 0.06
N TYR A 420 10.51 37.73 1.14
CA TYR A 420 9.44 37.05 1.86
C TYR A 420 8.11 37.79 1.64
N MET A 421 7.11 37.08 1.11
CA MET A 421 5.82 37.64 0.71
C MET A 421 4.68 37.04 1.52
N VAL A 422 3.86 37.91 2.11
CA VAL A 422 2.68 37.54 2.90
C VAL A 422 1.52 38.43 2.50
N ALA A 423 0.29 37.90 2.54
CA ALA A 423 -0.92 38.67 2.26
C ALA A 423 -2.01 38.38 3.29
N SER A 424 -2.87 39.36 3.55
CA SER A 424 -4.10 39.18 4.33
C SER A 424 -5.31 39.73 3.57
N GLY A 425 -6.51 39.31 3.97
CA GLY A 425 -7.76 39.53 3.24
C GLY A 425 -8.04 38.47 2.17
N LEU A 426 -7.16 37.46 2.08
CA LEU A 426 -7.24 36.32 1.16
C LEU A 426 -6.59 35.08 1.80
N PRO A 427 -6.98 33.85 1.40
CA PRO A 427 -8.14 33.51 0.57
C PRO A 427 -9.47 33.76 1.30
N LYS A 428 -9.44 34.08 2.60
CA LYS A 428 -10.62 34.45 3.37
C LYS A 428 -10.63 35.96 3.57
N ARG A 429 -11.76 36.59 3.24
CA ARG A 429 -11.98 38.01 3.48
C ARG A 429 -12.17 38.26 4.97
N ASN A 430 -11.45 39.21 5.53
CA ASN A 430 -11.53 39.58 6.94
C ASN A 430 -11.87 41.08 7.17
N GLY A 431 -12.44 41.75 6.15
CA GLY A 431 -12.76 43.17 6.19
C GLY A 431 -11.51 44.03 6.41
N ASN A 432 -11.60 45.16 7.09
CA ASN A 432 -10.45 46.06 7.31
C ASN A 432 -9.32 45.44 8.18
N ARG A 433 -9.51 44.25 8.74
CA ARG A 433 -8.50 43.60 9.58
C ARG A 433 -7.26 43.18 8.82
N HIS A 434 -7.34 42.94 7.50
CA HIS A 434 -6.16 42.58 6.72
C HIS A 434 -4.99 43.56 6.87
N ALA A 435 -5.27 44.85 6.97
CA ALA A 435 -4.24 45.87 7.17
C ALA A 435 -3.67 45.82 8.59
N VAL A 436 -4.52 45.58 9.59
CA VAL A 436 -4.14 45.46 11.01
C VAL A 436 -3.23 44.25 11.22
N ASP A 437 -3.64 43.08 10.74
CA ASP A 437 -2.90 41.82 10.91
C ASP A 437 -1.52 41.90 10.22
N ILE A 438 -1.45 42.48 9.01
CA ILE A 438 -0.16 42.69 8.32
C ILE A 438 0.73 43.71 9.05
N CYS A 439 0.17 44.83 9.53
CA CYS A 439 0.97 45.85 10.21
C CYS A 439 1.50 45.35 11.56
N ARG A 440 0.72 44.59 12.34
CA ARG A 440 1.20 43.95 13.57
C ARG A 440 2.27 42.90 13.30
N MET A 441 2.03 42.02 12.33
CA MET A 441 3.03 41.04 11.88
C MET A 441 4.33 41.73 11.44
N ALA A 442 4.24 42.86 10.72
CA ALA A 442 5.42 43.62 10.28
C ALA A 442 6.23 44.19 11.46
N LEU A 443 5.55 44.68 12.51
CA LEU A 443 6.18 45.17 13.74
C LEU A 443 6.87 44.03 14.50
N ASP A 444 6.19 42.89 14.66
CA ASP A 444 6.74 41.69 15.32
C ASP A 444 7.99 41.15 14.58
N ILE A 445 7.91 41.03 13.26
CA ILE A 445 9.04 40.60 12.42
C ILE A 445 10.21 41.56 12.57
N LEU A 446 9.95 42.86 12.59
CA LEU A 446 11.00 43.87 12.72
C LEU A 446 11.67 43.83 14.11
N ALA A 447 10.88 43.62 15.18
CA ALA A 447 11.40 43.41 16.54
C ALA A 447 12.25 42.13 16.64
N PHE A 448 11.79 41.02 16.06
CA PHE A 448 12.55 39.77 15.99
C PHE A 448 13.92 39.96 15.33
N MET A 449 13.96 40.68 14.19
CA MET A 449 15.21 40.98 13.49
C MET A 449 16.19 41.82 14.30
N GLY A 450 15.72 42.59 15.29
CA GLY A 450 16.58 43.31 16.23
C GLY A 450 17.44 42.41 17.12
N THR A 451 16.98 41.18 17.38
CA THR A 451 17.67 40.20 18.24
C THR A 451 18.37 39.08 17.46
N PHE A 452 18.07 38.95 16.16
CA PHE A 452 18.58 37.88 15.32
C PHE A 452 20.10 37.99 15.06
N GLN A 453 20.81 36.86 15.11
CA GLN A 453 22.25 36.78 14.83
C GLN A 453 22.59 35.62 13.91
N LEU A 454 23.47 35.88 12.92
CA LEU A 454 23.96 34.85 12.02
C LEU A 454 24.91 33.88 12.72
N ARG A 455 24.59 32.58 12.65
CA ARG A 455 25.44 31.51 13.22
C ARG A 455 26.85 31.48 12.61
N HIS A 456 26.95 31.66 11.28
CA HIS A 456 28.21 31.59 10.54
C HIS A 456 29.01 32.90 10.56
N LEU A 457 28.36 34.03 10.86
CA LEU A 457 28.93 35.39 10.90
C LEU A 457 28.44 36.15 12.14
N PRO A 458 28.84 35.73 13.36
CA PRO A 458 28.37 36.35 14.58
C PRO A 458 28.79 37.82 14.69
N GLY A 459 27.86 38.68 15.08
CA GLY A 459 28.08 40.13 15.24
C GLY A 459 27.96 40.94 13.95
N ILE A 460 27.65 40.31 12.82
CA ILE A 460 27.26 41.03 11.60
C ILE A 460 25.75 41.25 11.67
N PRO A 461 25.28 42.52 11.66
CA PRO A 461 23.86 42.80 11.69
C PRO A 461 23.21 42.41 10.37
N VAL A 462 22.06 41.75 10.44
CA VAL A 462 21.21 41.47 9.28
C VAL A 462 20.04 42.44 9.33
N TRP A 463 19.90 43.26 8.30
CA TRP A 463 18.76 44.15 8.20
C TRP A 463 17.81 43.66 7.14
N ILE A 464 16.54 43.85 7.42
CA ILE A 464 15.47 43.75 6.43
C ILE A 464 14.92 45.13 6.13
N ARG A 465 14.33 45.27 4.96
CA ARG A 465 13.45 46.38 4.61
C ARG A 465 12.08 45.83 4.31
N ILE A 466 11.04 46.55 4.72
CA ILE A 466 9.66 46.08 4.65
C ILE A 466 8.84 47.07 3.83
N GLY A 467 8.03 46.57 2.91
CA GLY A 467 7.04 47.31 2.13
C GLY A 467 5.63 46.75 2.34
N VAL A 468 4.66 47.63 2.54
CA VAL A 468 3.26 47.28 2.74
C VAL A 468 2.36 48.15 1.87
N HIS A 469 1.48 47.51 1.11
CA HIS A 469 0.50 48.18 0.28
C HIS A 469 -0.84 47.45 0.29
N SER A 470 -1.93 48.22 0.18
CA SER A 470 -3.29 47.70 0.15
C SER A 470 -4.01 48.10 -1.12
N GLY A 471 -4.77 47.17 -1.71
CA GLY A 471 -5.55 47.39 -2.91
C GLY A 471 -6.15 46.10 -3.47
N PRO A 472 -6.79 46.16 -4.65
CA PRO A 472 -7.43 45.00 -5.26
C PRO A 472 -6.42 44.05 -5.91
N CYS A 473 -6.65 42.73 -5.78
CA CYS A 473 -5.85 41.72 -6.47
C CYS A 473 -6.72 40.55 -6.94
N ALA A 474 -6.26 39.82 -7.95
CA ALA A 474 -6.81 38.53 -8.31
C ALA A 474 -5.94 37.42 -7.71
N ALA A 475 -6.55 36.35 -7.20
CA ALA A 475 -5.84 35.20 -6.67
C ALA A 475 -6.32 33.91 -7.33
N GLY A 476 -5.43 32.97 -7.58
CA GLY A 476 -5.79 31.71 -8.23
C GLY A 476 -4.66 30.69 -8.23
N VAL A 477 -5.00 29.43 -8.55
CA VAL A 477 -4.02 28.35 -8.65
C VAL A 477 -3.43 28.29 -10.05
N VAL A 478 -2.10 28.32 -10.14
CA VAL A 478 -1.36 28.18 -11.39
C VAL A 478 -0.56 26.87 -11.40
N GLY A 479 -0.61 26.16 -12.53
CA GLY A 479 0.18 24.95 -12.78
C GLY A 479 -0.58 23.66 -12.45
N MET A 480 -0.44 22.65 -13.33
CA MET A 480 -1.10 21.35 -13.18
C MET A 480 -0.29 20.35 -12.35
N LYS A 481 1.04 20.32 -12.51
CA LYS A 481 1.93 19.37 -11.81
C LYS A 481 2.42 19.88 -10.46
N MET A 482 2.57 21.20 -10.33
CA MET A 482 2.99 21.88 -9.12
C MET A 482 2.06 23.07 -8.92
N PRO A 483 0.83 22.85 -8.41
CA PRO A 483 -0.13 23.92 -8.19
C PRO A 483 0.41 24.91 -7.17
N ARG A 484 0.39 26.20 -7.51
CA ARG A 484 0.76 27.30 -6.60
C ARG A 484 -0.37 28.30 -6.53
N TYR A 485 -0.67 28.78 -5.33
CA TYR A 485 -1.65 29.82 -5.13
C TYR A 485 -0.99 31.19 -5.30
N CYS A 486 -1.20 31.80 -6.46
CA CYS A 486 -0.50 33.02 -6.87
C CYS A 486 -1.44 34.23 -6.80
N LEU A 487 -0.84 35.42 -6.60
CA LEU A 487 -1.51 36.70 -6.60
C LEU A 487 -1.14 37.50 -7.84
N PHE A 488 -2.12 38.16 -8.43
CA PHE A 488 -2.00 38.95 -9.65
C PHE A 488 -2.59 40.34 -9.46
N GLY A 489 -1.97 41.34 -10.07
CA GLY A 489 -2.46 42.70 -10.10
C GLY A 489 -1.45 43.73 -9.64
N ASP A 490 -1.80 44.99 -9.88
CA ASP A 490 -0.96 46.15 -9.62
C ASP A 490 -0.63 46.34 -8.12
N THR A 491 -1.47 45.81 -7.22
CA THR A 491 -1.20 45.82 -5.77
C THR A 491 0.05 45.02 -5.42
N VAL A 492 0.30 43.87 -6.07
CA VAL A 492 1.53 43.08 -5.84
C VAL A 492 2.77 43.87 -6.26
N ASN A 493 2.71 44.47 -7.45
CA ASN A 493 3.81 45.27 -8.00
C ASN A 493 4.09 46.54 -7.17
N THR A 494 3.03 47.19 -6.68
CA THR A 494 3.17 48.38 -5.84
C THR A 494 3.74 48.01 -4.47
N ALA A 495 3.30 46.91 -3.85
CA ALA A 495 3.86 46.42 -2.58
C ALA A 495 5.37 46.09 -2.69
N SER A 496 5.79 45.43 -3.78
CA SER A 496 7.21 45.18 -4.06
C SER A 496 8.00 46.49 -4.22
N ARG A 497 7.43 47.51 -4.87
CA ARG A 497 8.09 48.83 -4.99
C ARG A 497 8.19 49.55 -3.65
N MET A 498 7.18 49.42 -2.79
CA MET A 498 7.22 49.94 -1.42
C MET A 498 8.39 49.32 -0.65
N GLU A 499 8.65 48.02 -0.81
CA GLU A 499 9.82 47.37 -0.23
C GLU A 499 11.12 47.90 -0.83
N SER A 500 11.24 47.91 -2.17
CA SER A 500 12.50 48.27 -2.84
C SER A 500 12.93 49.73 -2.63
N THR A 501 11.95 50.62 -2.38
CA THR A 501 12.19 52.04 -2.08
C THR A 501 12.25 52.31 -0.58
N GLY A 502 12.10 51.29 0.25
CA GLY A 502 12.15 51.36 1.71
C GLY A 502 13.57 51.58 2.26
N HIS A 503 13.65 51.86 3.56
CA HIS A 503 14.91 51.95 4.28
C HIS A 503 15.12 50.71 5.16
N PRO A 504 16.39 50.35 5.47
CA PRO A 504 16.68 49.27 6.39
C PRO A 504 16.02 49.52 7.75
N LEU A 505 15.49 48.45 8.34
CA LEU A 505 14.83 48.46 9.64
C LEU A 505 13.65 49.46 9.73
N ARG A 506 12.95 49.62 8.61
CA ARG A 506 11.76 50.47 8.50
C ARG A 506 10.66 49.74 7.75
N ILE A 507 9.42 50.02 8.17
CA ILE A 507 8.20 49.52 7.55
C ILE A 507 7.62 50.64 6.68
N HIS A 508 7.78 50.52 5.37
CA HIS A 508 7.31 51.49 4.39
C HIS A 508 5.87 51.19 3.98
N VAL A 509 4.95 52.12 4.27
CA VAL A 509 3.52 51.91 4.10
C VAL A 509 2.92 52.93 3.14
N SER A 510 2.05 52.45 2.25
CA SER A 510 1.37 53.30 1.26
C SER A 510 0.15 54.01 1.85
N GLU A 511 -0.25 55.13 1.27
CA GLU A 511 -1.44 55.89 1.70
C GLU A 511 -2.73 55.05 1.77
N PRO A 512 -3.06 54.16 0.79
CA PRO A 512 -4.24 53.29 0.91
C PRO A 512 -4.26 52.45 2.17
N THR A 513 -3.12 51.89 2.59
CA THR A 513 -3.04 51.10 3.83
C THR A 513 -3.31 51.97 5.06
N ILE A 514 -2.75 53.17 5.12
CA ILE A 514 -3.00 54.11 6.24
C ILE A 514 -4.48 54.48 6.31
N ASN A 515 -5.12 54.73 5.17
CA ASN A 515 -6.55 55.03 5.11
C ASN A 515 -7.41 53.88 5.66
N ILE A 516 -7.00 52.62 5.46
CA ILE A 516 -7.69 51.46 6.01
C ILE A 516 -7.46 51.37 7.52
N LEU A 517 -6.23 51.54 7.99
CA LEU A 517 -5.91 51.53 9.43
C LEU A 517 -6.70 52.61 10.18
N GLN A 518 -6.85 53.81 9.62
CA GLN A 518 -7.65 54.89 10.19
C GLN A 518 -9.14 54.55 10.32
N ARG A 519 -9.66 53.60 9.54
CA ARG A 519 -11.05 53.11 9.63
C ARG A 519 -11.21 52.02 10.71
N THR A 520 -10.14 51.61 11.38
CA THR A 520 -10.17 50.58 12.43
C THR A 520 -10.09 51.21 13.81
N ASP A 521 -10.46 50.44 14.84
CA ASP A 521 -10.36 50.88 16.24
C ASP A 521 -8.90 50.89 16.76
N CYS A 522 -7.95 50.38 15.98
CA CYS A 522 -6.54 50.27 16.36
C CYS A 522 -5.80 51.58 16.10
N LYS A 523 -4.95 52.01 17.04
CA LYS A 523 -4.20 53.27 16.96
C LYS A 523 -2.76 53.01 16.57
N PHE A 524 -2.51 52.90 15.27
CA PHE A 524 -1.15 52.78 14.76
C PHE A 524 -0.43 54.13 14.72
N GLU A 525 0.85 54.11 15.06
CA GLU A 525 1.75 55.25 15.01
C GLU A 525 2.52 55.23 13.70
N TYR A 526 2.48 56.35 12.97
CA TYR A 526 3.14 56.47 11.68
C TYR A 526 3.60 57.91 11.41
N GLU A 527 4.69 58.03 10.65
CA GLU A 527 5.30 59.30 10.26
C GLU A 527 5.22 59.50 8.75
N ILE A 528 5.02 60.75 8.30
CA ILE A 528 5.05 61.08 6.88
C ILE A 528 6.50 60.98 6.39
N ARG A 529 6.75 60.11 5.40
CA ARG A 529 8.05 60.05 4.71
C ARG A 529 8.21 61.23 3.74
N GLY A 530 7.12 61.57 3.06
CA GLY A 530 7.09 62.56 1.97
C GLY A 530 6.84 61.90 0.61
N GLU A 531 7.11 62.67 -0.45
CA GLU A 531 6.92 62.27 -1.83
C GLU A 531 7.97 61.25 -2.28
N THR A 532 7.53 60.03 -2.63
CA THR A 532 8.37 58.93 -3.11
C THR A 532 8.01 58.59 -4.55
N PHE A 533 9.01 58.53 -5.43
CA PHE A 533 8.80 58.10 -6.81
C PHE A 533 8.71 56.57 -6.90
N LEU A 534 7.54 56.08 -7.28
CA LEU A 534 7.28 54.66 -7.56
C LEU A 534 7.20 54.48 -9.08
N LYS A 535 8.15 53.71 -9.65
CA LYS A 535 8.21 53.43 -11.10
C LYS A 535 6.82 53.01 -11.61
N GLY A 536 6.27 53.67 -12.62
CA GLY A 536 4.96 53.31 -13.20
C GLY A 536 3.71 53.83 -12.47
N LYS A 537 3.85 54.37 -11.25
CA LYS A 537 2.78 55.07 -10.52
C LYS A 537 2.99 56.59 -10.47
N GLY A 538 4.25 57.02 -10.50
CA GLY A 538 4.64 58.41 -10.34
C GLY A 538 5.04 58.70 -8.91
N THR A 539 4.88 59.94 -8.47
CA THR A 539 5.22 60.36 -7.10
C THR A 539 4.00 60.20 -6.20
N GLU A 540 4.13 59.41 -5.13
CA GLU A 540 3.07 59.21 -4.14
C GLU A 540 3.56 59.62 -2.74
N THR A 541 2.64 60.07 -1.89
CA THR A 541 2.96 60.32 -0.48
C THR A 541 2.93 59.01 0.27
N THR A 542 4.00 58.72 1.01
CA THR A 542 4.13 57.46 1.76
C THR A 542 4.51 57.70 3.22
N TYR A 543 4.44 56.64 4.02
CA TYR A 543 4.52 56.70 5.47
C TYR A 543 5.49 55.65 6.03
N TRP A 544 6.06 55.95 7.19
CA TRP A 544 6.78 54.98 8.03
C TRP A 544 5.88 54.54 9.15
N LEU A 545 5.63 53.24 9.28
CA LEU A 545 4.97 52.68 10.46
C LEU A 545 6.00 52.54 11.58
N THR A 546 5.69 53.08 12.77
CA THR A 546 6.61 53.16 13.90
C THR A 546 6.13 52.45 15.17
N GLY A 547 4.85 52.08 15.27
CA GLY A 547 4.34 51.35 16.42
C GLY A 547 2.82 51.25 16.47
N GLU A 548 2.30 50.78 17.61
CA GLU A 548 0.87 50.77 17.94
C GLU A 548 0.69 51.30 19.37
N THR A 549 -0.20 52.28 19.55
CA THR A 549 -0.44 52.91 20.85
C THR A 549 -0.97 51.90 21.85
N GLY A 550 -0.19 51.61 22.89
CA GLY A 550 -0.53 50.68 23.97
C GLY A 550 0.30 49.40 23.98
N GLU A 551 1.07 49.15 22.91
CA GLU A 551 2.00 48.02 22.80
C GLU A 551 3.44 48.56 22.70
N ASP A 552 4.37 47.99 23.47
CA ASP A 552 5.78 48.38 23.47
C ASP A 552 6.57 47.41 22.59
N TYR A 553 6.82 47.82 21.34
CA TYR A 553 7.66 47.07 20.42
C TYR A 553 9.12 47.49 20.60
N ASP A 554 10.00 46.55 20.95
CA ASP A 554 11.46 46.76 21.00
C ASP A 554 12.04 46.84 19.58
N LEU A 555 11.67 47.90 18.85
CA LEU A 555 12.05 48.09 17.46
C LEU A 555 13.51 48.56 17.37
N PRO A 556 14.32 47.96 16.48
CA PRO A 556 15.69 48.38 16.30
C PRO A 556 15.77 49.79 15.70
N THR A 557 16.67 50.63 16.24
CA THR A 557 16.95 51.95 15.68
C THR A 557 17.49 51.84 14.25
N PRO A 558 16.94 52.60 13.28
CA PRO A 558 17.41 52.55 11.91
C PRO A 558 18.80 53.20 11.80
N PRO A 559 19.61 52.81 10.81
CA PRO A 559 20.80 53.57 10.45
C PRO A 559 20.39 54.91 9.82
N THR A 560 21.07 56.01 10.16
CA THR A 560 20.94 57.30 9.45
C THR A 560 21.42 57.16 8.00
N THR A 561 20.89 57.98 7.08
CA THR A 561 21.16 57.87 5.63
C THR A 561 22.64 57.94 5.25
N GLU A 562 23.43 58.78 5.93
CA GLU A 562 24.89 58.87 5.76
C GLU A 562 25.62 57.63 6.30
N ASN A 563 25.14 57.08 7.42
CA ASN A 563 25.66 55.84 7.99
C ASN A 563 25.30 54.65 7.12
N PHE A 564 24.12 54.63 6.47
CA PHE A 564 23.69 53.54 5.61
C PHE A 564 24.62 53.33 4.40
N GLN A 565 24.96 54.40 3.66
CA GLN A 565 25.87 54.31 2.51
C GLN A 565 27.27 53.83 2.92
N ARG A 566 27.76 54.27 4.09
CA ARG A 566 29.01 53.77 4.68
C ARG A 566 28.92 52.31 5.11
N LEU A 567 27.86 51.92 5.84
CA LEU A 567 27.70 50.55 6.32
C LEU A 567 27.55 49.54 5.17
N GLN A 568 26.96 49.92 4.04
CA GLN A 568 26.88 49.06 2.86
C GLN A 568 28.27 48.84 2.21
N GLN A 569 29.14 49.86 2.22
CA GLN A 569 30.54 49.75 1.77
C GLN A 569 31.41 48.96 2.78
N ASP A 570 31.14 49.12 4.08
CA ASP A 570 31.89 48.47 5.15
C ASP A 570 31.41 47.03 5.43
N LEU A 571 30.26 46.61 4.90
CA LEU A 571 29.70 45.26 5.10
C LEU A 571 30.67 44.17 4.63
N ALA A 572 31.26 44.32 3.45
CA ALA A 572 32.26 43.38 2.94
C ALA A 572 33.50 43.31 3.85
N HIS A 573 33.97 44.46 4.36
CA HIS A 573 35.08 44.52 5.30
C HIS A 573 34.76 43.89 6.66
N MET A 574 33.54 44.08 7.17
CA MET A 574 33.06 43.43 8.41
C MET A 574 32.98 41.91 8.25
N ILE A 575 32.48 41.44 7.10
CA ILE A 575 32.41 40.01 6.79
C ILE A 575 33.82 39.40 6.73
N LEU A 576 34.74 40.03 6.00
CA LEU A 576 36.13 39.60 5.92
C LEU A 576 36.82 39.58 7.30
N ALA A 577 36.61 40.62 8.12
CA ALA A 577 37.16 40.66 9.48
C ALA A 577 36.60 39.54 10.38
N CYS A 578 35.33 39.19 10.22
CA CYS A 578 34.70 38.09 10.95
C CYS A 578 35.26 36.73 10.50
N LEU A 579 35.39 36.51 9.19
CA LEU A 579 35.99 35.31 8.61
C LEU A 579 37.45 35.13 9.02
N GLU A 580 38.24 36.21 9.09
CA GLU A 580 39.60 36.19 9.64
C GLU A 580 39.65 35.81 11.13
N ARG A 581 38.72 36.29 11.95
CA ARG A 581 38.65 35.85 13.36
C ARG A 581 38.34 34.36 13.46
N ARG A 582 37.43 33.85 12.62
CA ARG A 582 37.09 32.42 12.54
C ARG A 582 38.29 31.57 12.13
N SER A 583 39.06 32.01 11.13
CA SER A 583 40.28 31.30 10.70
C SER A 583 41.35 31.28 11.79
N ARG A 584 41.58 32.41 12.48
CA ARG A 584 42.52 32.51 13.61
C ARG A 584 42.12 31.63 14.80
N LEU A 585 40.82 31.54 15.12
CA LEU A 585 40.29 30.65 16.16
C LEU A 585 40.43 29.17 15.79
N SER A 586 40.22 28.82 14.53
CA SER A 586 40.41 27.44 14.01
C SER A 586 41.90 27.02 14.05
N VAL A 587 42.81 27.94 13.71
CA VAL A 587 44.27 27.72 13.82
C VAL A 587 44.74 27.62 15.27
N ARG A 588 44.12 28.36 16.21
CA ARG A 588 44.44 28.30 17.65
C ARG A 588 43.99 26.97 18.27
N ARG A 589 42.86 26.41 17.84
CA ARG A 589 42.36 25.07 18.23
C ARG A 589 43.28 23.94 17.76
N LYS A 590 43.95 24.08 16.62
CA LYS A 590 44.97 23.12 16.12
C LYS A 590 46.31 23.17 16.88
N LYS A 591 46.61 24.23 17.63
CA LYS A 591 47.89 24.39 18.36
C LYS A 591 47.85 23.90 19.83
N THR A 592 46.71 23.43 20.33
CA THR A 592 46.53 23.03 21.74
C THR A 592 46.35 21.52 21.97
N HIS A 593 46.98 20.67 21.16
CA HIS A 593 47.16 19.25 21.49
C HIS A 593 48.66 18.92 21.57
N PRO A 594 49.21 18.57 22.75
CA PRO A 594 50.54 17.98 22.83
C PRO A 594 50.47 16.51 22.41
N SER A 595 51.41 16.14 21.54
CA SER A 595 51.66 14.82 21.01
C SER A 595 51.99 13.80 22.11
N HIS A 596 51.29 12.67 22.15
CA HIS A 596 51.82 11.41 22.64
C HIS A 596 51.82 10.40 21.48
N ARG A 597 53.02 9.90 21.14
CA ARG A 597 53.30 8.87 20.13
C ARG A 597 53.25 7.47 20.76
N GLN A 598 52.72 6.51 20.00
CA GLN A 598 53.12 5.09 19.86
C GLN A 598 52.25 4.51 18.71
N GLU A 599 52.75 4.23 17.49
CA GLU A 599 53.52 3.03 17.05
C GLU A 599 52.81 1.74 17.50
N ASP A 600 52.24 0.85 16.66
CA ASP A 600 52.64 0.37 15.32
C ASP A 600 51.47 -0.20 14.46
N ASP A 601 51.63 -0.08 13.13
CA ASP A 601 51.40 -0.99 11.98
C ASP A 601 50.22 -2.01 11.89
N GLU A 602 49.41 -1.88 10.82
CA GLU A 602 49.44 -2.78 9.63
C GLU A 602 48.58 -2.21 8.46
N ASP A 603 49.18 -2.17 7.27
CA ASP A 603 48.74 -1.64 5.96
C ASP A 603 48.10 -2.76 5.07
N PRO A 604 47.68 -2.61 3.78
CA PRO A 604 47.60 -1.40 2.93
C PRO A 604 46.37 -1.31 1.96
N GLU A 605 46.36 -0.20 1.20
CA GLU A 605 45.93 -0.04 -0.22
C GLU A 605 44.44 0.18 -0.59
N SER A 606 44.11 1.42 -0.96
CA SER A 606 43.99 1.81 -2.39
C SER A 606 43.74 3.32 -2.53
N GLY A 607 44.58 3.97 -3.34
CA GLY A 607 44.56 5.39 -3.58
C GLY A 607 43.50 5.83 -4.58
N VAL A 608 43.02 7.06 -4.41
CA VAL A 608 42.48 7.86 -5.51
C VAL A 608 43.03 9.27 -5.37
N GLU A 609 43.78 9.67 -6.38
CA GLU A 609 44.40 10.97 -6.56
C GLU A 609 43.35 12.09 -6.68
N SER A 610 43.73 13.23 -6.09
CA SER A 610 43.08 14.51 -6.26
C SER A 610 43.34 15.07 -7.66
N GLU A 611 42.30 15.16 -8.49
CA GLU A 611 42.30 16.08 -9.63
C GLU A 611 41.28 17.20 -9.42
N SER A 612 41.86 18.40 -9.44
CA SER A 612 41.18 19.68 -9.42
C SER A 612 40.53 19.92 -10.78
N SER A 613 39.21 19.82 -10.82
CA SER A 613 38.41 20.44 -11.88
C SER A 613 37.14 20.99 -11.27
N HIS A 614 37.00 22.31 -11.30
CA HIS A 614 35.76 23.00 -10.94
C HIS A 614 34.65 22.61 -11.93
N PRO A 615 33.52 22.04 -11.48
CA PRO A 615 32.33 22.02 -12.29
C PRO A 615 31.66 23.39 -12.18
N GLU A 616 31.65 24.14 -13.28
CA GLU A 616 30.75 25.28 -13.49
C GLU A 616 29.30 24.78 -13.45
N TYR A 617 28.69 24.79 -12.27
CA TYR A 617 27.25 24.64 -12.11
C TYR A 617 26.76 25.53 -10.96
N LEU A 618 26.65 26.84 -11.26
CA LEU A 618 25.55 27.71 -10.82
C LEU A 618 25.78 29.11 -11.41
N HIS A 619 25.32 29.32 -12.64
CA HIS A 619 24.93 30.69 -13.03
C HIS A 619 23.64 30.99 -12.26
N LEU A 620 23.77 31.61 -11.08
CA LEU A 620 22.70 32.45 -10.54
C LEU A 620 22.47 33.50 -11.61
N ALA A 621 21.39 33.34 -12.38
CA ALA A 621 20.90 34.38 -13.25
C ALA A 621 20.66 35.61 -12.37
N THR A 622 21.55 36.59 -12.45
CA THR A 622 21.19 37.96 -12.18
C THR A 622 20.07 38.27 -13.14
N VAL A 623 18.84 38.18 -12.66
CA VAL A 623 17.68 38.70 -13.38
C VAL A 623 17.89 40.20 -13.38
N ASP A 624 18.55 40.69 -14.44
CA ASP A 624 18.45 42.09 -14.81
C ASP A 624 16.97 42.43 -14.82
N ASN A 625 16.66 43.52 -14.13
CA ASN A 625 15.36 44.01 -13.69
C ASN A 625 14.42 44.40 -14.87
N THR A 626 14.29 43.53 -15.86
CA THR A 626 13.66 43.75 -17.18
C THR A 626 12.44 42.85 -17.42
N LEU A 627 12.11 41.94 -16.50
CA LEU A 627 10.86 41.17 -16.51
C LEU A 627 9.67 41.91 -15.90
N SER A 628 9.71 43.25 -15.81
CA SER A 628 8.58 44.09 -15.36
C SER A 628 7.63 44.54 -16.48
N THR A 629 7.63 43.87 -17.64
CA THR A 629 6.74 44.25 -18.77
C THR A 629 5.83 43.12 -19.29
N PHE A 630 5.90 41.93 -18.72
CA PHE A 630 4.85 40.92 -18.93
C PHE A 630 4.74 40.10 -17.64
N LEU A 631 3.78 40.46 -16.80
CA LEU A 631 2.99 39.61 -15.91
C LEU A 631 2.05 40.47 -15.06
#